data_AF-V4U3S5-F1
#
_entry.id   AF-V4U3S5-F1
#
_cell.length_a   1.000
_cell.length_b   1.000
_cell.length_c   1.000
_cell.angle_alpha   90.00
_cell.angle_beta   90.00
_cell.angle_gamma   90.00
#
_symmetry.space_group_name_H-M   'P 1'
#
loop_
_entity.id
_entity.type
_entity.pdbx_description
1 polymer ?
#
loop_
_entity_poly.entity_id
_entity_poly.type
_entity_poly.pdbx_seq_one_letter_code
_entity_poly.pdbx_strand_id
1 'polypeptide(L)'
;MNIRVRGNEQDTSMASGPATDTPPYASAARISDSQCYPQYTASLKCLEEFSTDKSKCQEHFDVYKECKKKEREARLERNRSRSFFS
;
A
#
# COMPACT_ATOMS: atom_id res chain seq x y z
N MET A 1 -37.75 31.56 20.60
CA MET A 1 -38.52 30.31 20.44
C MET A 1 -37.59 29.10 20.54
N ASN A 2 -38.10 28.11 21.26
CA ASN A 2 -37.68 26.74 21.56
C ASN A 2 -36.93 25.96 20.43
N ILE A 3 -35.82 25.28 20.77
CA ILE A 3 -35.64 23.83 21.07
C ILE A 3 -35.41 22.93 19.83
N ARG A 4 -34.30 22.16 19.76
CA ARG A 4 -34.25 20.68 19.93
C ARG A 4 -32.84 20.09 19.77
N VAL A 5 -32.67 18.89 20.33
CA VAL A 5 -31.45 18.14 20.61
C VAL A 5 -31.37 16.85 19.75
N ARG A 6 -30.14 16.36 19.48
CA ARG A 6 -29.69 14.96 19.15
C ARG A 6 -29.98 14.33 17.78
N GLY A 7 -28.97 13.57 17.29
CA GLY A 7 -29.17 12.34 16.48
C GLY A 7 -28.13 12.09 15.39
N ASN A 8 -27.58 10.86 15.33
CA ASN A 8 -26.61 10.30 14.36
C ASN A 8 -27.20 10.19 12.93
N GLU A 9 -26.39 10.32 11.87
CA GLU A 9 -26.20 9.30 10.81
C GLU A 9 -25.39 9.83 9.62
N GLN A 10 -24.59 8.93 9.06
CA GLN A 10 -23.90 9.06 7.79
C GLN A 10 -24.95 9.02 6.68
N ASP A 11 -25.03 10.02 5.81
CA ASP A 11 -25.61 9.78 4.49
C ASP A 11 -25.12 10.80 3.46
N THR A 12 -24.98 10.26 2.27
CA THR A 12 -24.55 10.79 0.99
C THR A 12 -24.70 12.30 0.73
N SER A 13 -23.71 12.90 0.05
CA SER A 13 -23.92 13.60 -1.23
C SER A 13 -22.70 14.41 -1.69
N MET A 14 -22.51 14.39 -3.00
CA MET A 14 -21.44 14.92 -3.85
C MET A 14 -21.04 16.38 -3.56
N ALA A 15 -19.73 16.65 -3.52
CA ALA A 15 -19.17 17.97 -3.78
C ALA A 15 -18.08 17.85 -4.86
N SER A 16 -18.33 18.46 -6.02
CA SER A 16 -17.43 18.51 -7.17
C SER A 16 -16.19 19.37 -6.87
N GLY A 17 -15.04 18.72 -6.66
CA GLY A 17 -13.68 19.27 -6.66
C GLY A 17 -12.77 18.34 -7.49
N PRO A 18 -11.62 18.79 -8.02
CA PRO A 18 -10.95 18.15 -9.16
C PRO A 18 -10.73 16.66 -8.89
N ALA A 19 -11.18 15.83 -9.82
CA ALA A 19 -11.13 14.38 -9.76
C ALA A 19 -9.71 13.89 -9.39
N THR A 20 -9.49 13.60 -8.11
CA THR A 20 -8.37 12.74 -7.71
C THR A 20 -8.81 11.34 -8.03
N ASP A 21 -8.48 10.93 -9.25
CA ASP A 21 -8.46 9.57 -9.76
C ASP A 21 -7.82 8.65 -8.70
N THR A 22 -8.64 8.07 -7.82
CA THR A 22 -8.21 6.94 -7.00
C THR A 22 -8.56 5.69 -7.78
N PRO A 23 -7.60 5.08 -8.50
CA PRO A 23 -7.90 3.90 -9.29
C PRO A 23 -8.43 2.78 -8.37
N PRO A 24 -9.44 2.01 -8.81
CA PRO A 24 -10.12 0.99 -8.00
C PRO A 24 -9.23 -0.20 -7.61
N TYR A 25 -7.94 -0.18 -7.94
CA TYR A 25 -6.96 -1.17 -7.52
C TYR A 25 -5.57 -0.55 -7.37
N ALA A 26 -5.38 0.28 -6.35
CA ALA A 26 -4.12 0.98 -6.08
C ALA A 26 -2.95 0.09 -5.63
N SER A 27 -3.11 -1.24 -5.63
CA SER A 27 -2.15 -2.18 -5.03
C SER A 27 -1.36 -3.04 -6.04
N ALA A 28 -1.93 -3.54 -7.14
CA ALA A 28 -1.19 -4.37 -8.11
C ALA A 28 -0.24 -3.56 -8.98
N ALA A 29 -0.66 -2.38 -9.44
CA ALA A 29 0.13 -1.56 -10.36
C ALA A 29 1.49 -1.12 -9.78
N ARG A 30 1.65 -1.15 -8.44
CA ARG A 30 2.88 -0.70 -7.76
C ARG A 30 3.90 -1.81 -7.52
N ILE A 31 3.53 -3.09 -7.66
CA ILE A 31 4.42 -4.21 -7.34
C ILE A 31 5.44 -4.40 -8.47
N SER A 32 4.98 -4.33 -9.73
CA SER A 32 5.82 -4.34 -10.95
C SER A 32 6.78 -3.16 -11.03
N ASP A 33 6.36 -1.99 -10.54
CA ASP A 33 7.17 -0.76 -10.57
C ASP A 33 8.15 -0.65 -9.39
N SER A 34 8.07 -1.57 -8.42
CA SER A 34 8.94 -1.56 -7.26
C SER A 34 10.29 -2.21 -7.58
N GLN A 35 11.38 -1.67 -7.04
CA GLN A 35 12.71 -2.30 -7.11
C GLN A 35 12.76 -3.70 -6.45
N CYS A 36 11.70 -4.06 -5.72
CA CYS A 36 11.52 -5.34 -5.05
C CYS A 36 10.84 -6.40 -5.94
N TYR A 37 10.36 -6.02 -7.13
CA TYR A 37 9.76 -6.93 -8.10
C TYR A 37 10.59 -8.17 -8.46
N PRO A 38 11.93 -8.09 -8.68
CA PRO A 38 12.73 -9.29 -8.97
C PRO A 38 12.70 -10.32 -7.84
N GLN A 39 12.65 -9.88 -6.58
CA GLN A 39 12.56 -10.78 -5.43
C GLN A 39 11.16 -11.37 -5.27
N TYR A 40 10.13 -10.56 -5.56
CA TYR A 40 8.75 -11.02 -5.61
C TYR A 40 8.56 -12.12 -6.66
N THR A 41 9.05 -11.91 -7.88
CA THR A 41 8.94 -12.92 -8.95
C THR A 41 9.76 -14.17 -8.64
N ALA A 42 10.92 -14.05 -8.00
CA ALA A 42 11.69 -15.20 -7.50
C ALA A 42 10.92 -16.00 -6.43
N SER A 43 10.27 -15.32 -5.49
CA SER A 43 9.44 -15.98 -4.48
C SER A 43 8.26 -16.75 -5.08
N LEU A 44 7.63 -16.20 -6.13
CA LEU A 44 6.54 -16.85 -6.85
C LEU A 44 7.02 -18.08 -7.63
N LYS A 45 8.16 -17.99 -8.33
CA LYS A 45 8.78 -19.14 -9.02
C LYS A 45 9.14 -20.26 -8.04
N CYS A 46 9.66 -19.90 -6.87
CA CYS A 46 9.96 -20.89 -5.83
C CYS A 46 8.69 -21.59 -5.33
N LEU A 47 7.55 -20.90 -5.21
CA LEU A 47 6.28 -21.52 -4.86
C LEU A 47 5.73 -22.45 -5.96
N GLU A 48 5.98 -22.14 -7.23
CA GLU A 48 5.62 -22.99 -8.37
C GLU A 48 6.42 -24.30 -8.38
N GLU A 49 7.70 -24.24 -7.99
CA GLU A 49 8.61 -25.40 -8.00
C GLU A 49 8.58 -26.22 -6.70
N PHE A 50 8.45 -25.55 -5.55
CA PHE A 50 8.45 -26.14 -4.21
C PHE A 50 7.10 -25.98 -3.52
N SER A 51 6.00 -26.37 -4.19
CA SER A 51 4.64 -26.28 -3.64
C SER A 51 4.48 -27.02 -2.30
N THR A 52 5.28 -28.07 -2.09
CA THR A 52 5.28 -28.93 -0.90
C THR A 52 6.17 -28.39 0.22
N ASP A 53 7.31 -27.81 -0.13
CA ASP A 53 8.33 -27.32 0.82
C ASP A 53 8.40 -25.79 0.81
N LYS A 54 7.31 -25.14 1.23
CA LYS A 54 7.20 -23.68 1.28
C LYS A 54 8.27 -23.00 2.13
N SER A 55 8.82 -23.73 3.10
CA SER A 55 9.91 -23.27 3.97
C SER A 55 11.18 -22.91 3.21
N LYS A 56 11.45 -23.55 2.06
CA LYS A 56 12.61 -23.24 1.20
C LYS A 56 12.48 -21.86 0.54
N CYS A 57 11.25 -21.39 0.34
CA CYS A 57 10.97 -20.10 -0.30
C CYS A 57 10.87 -18.94 0.70
N GLN A 58 10.95 -19.22 1.99
CA GLN A 58 10.75 -18.23 3.04
C GLN A 58 11.78 -17.09 2.95
N GLU A 59 13.03 -17.41 2.62
CA GLU A 59 14.11 -16.44 2.42
C GLU A 59 13.75 -15.41 1.34
N HIS A 60 13.18 -15.84 0.20
CA HIS A 60 12.75 -14.93 -0.87
C HIS A 60 11.65 -13.98 -0.40
N PHE A 61 10.72 -14.45 0.43
CA PHE A 61 9.67 -13.59 1.02
C PHE A 61 10.23 -12.59 2.03
N ASP A 62 11.19 -13.00 2.85
CA ASP A 62 11.78 -12.12 3.85
C ASP A 62 12.66 -11.04 3.20
N VAL A 63 13.43 -11.40 2.17
CA VAL A 63 14.15 -10.43 1.33
C VAL A 63 13.19 -9.44 0.65
N TYR A 64 12.05 -9.92 0.14
CA TYR A 64 11.02 -9.05 -0.45
C TYR A 64 10.41 -8.09 0.59
N LYS A 65 10.09 -8.56 1.81
CA LYS A 65 9.56 -7.71 2.89
C LYS A 65 10.56 -6.63 3.29
N GLU A 66 11.83 -7.00 3.47
CA GLU A 66 12.90 -6.06 3.80
C GLU A 66 13.08 -5.00 2.70
N CYS A 67 12.97 -5.40 1.44
CA CYS A 67 13.00 -4.45 0.33
C CYS A 67 11.80 -3.48 0.37
N LYS A 68 10.58 -3.97 0.59
CA LYS A 68 9.37 -3.12 0.72
C LYS A 68 9.45 -2.19 1.93
N LYS A 69 10.07 -2.63 3.02
CA LYS A 69 10.30 -1.82 4.22
C LYS A 69 11.25 -0.65 3.92
N LYS A 70 12.37 -0.91 3.25
CA LYS A 70 13.32 0.14 2.81
C LYS A 70 12.66 1.16 1.86
N GLU A 71 11.83 0.70 0.91
CA GLU A 71 11.09 1.59 0.00
C GLU A 71 10.18 2.56 0.77
N ARG A 72 9.51 2.05 1.81
CA ARG A 72 8.64 2.82 2.69
C ARG A 72 9.42 3.81 3.55
N GLU A 73 10.56 3.40 4.10
CA GLU A 73 11.44 4.28 4.89
C GLU A 73 12.01 5.43 4.04
N ALA A 74 12.46 5.14 2.81
CA ALA A 74 12.92 6.17 1.87
C ALA A 74 11.80 7.15 1.46
N ARG A 75 10.53 6.70 1.43
CA ARG A 75 9.38 7.60 1.28
C ARG A 75 9.13 8.42 2.54
N LEU A 76 9.26 7.83 3.71
CA LEU A 76 8.99 8.49 4.99
C LEU A 76 10.02 9.60 5.25
N GLU A 77 11.29 9.36 4.95
CA GLU A 77 12.36 10.37 5.07
C GLU A 77 12.13 11.57 4.13
N ARG A 78 11.70 11.30 2.89
CA ARG A 78 11.30 12.36 1.95
C ARG A 78 10.01 13.08 2.36
N ASN A 79 9.12 12.43 3.10
CA ASN A 79 7.93 13.08 3.62
C ASN A 79 8.25 13.94 4.85
N ARG A 80 9.16 13.46 5.70
CA ARG A 80 9.63 14.16 6.90
C ARG A 80 10.27 15.52 6.57
N SER A 81 10.98 15.61 5.45
CA SER A 81 11.56 16.87 4.97
C SER A 81 10.59 17.76 4.19
N ARG A 82 9.38 17.28 3.86
CA ARG A 82 8.36 18.05 3.14
C ARG A 82 7.31 18.69 4.05
N SER A 83 7.32 18.41 5.36
CA SER A 83 6.39 18.99 6.34
C SER A 83 6.81 20.36 6.88
N PHE A 84 7.65 21.13 6.16
CA PHE A 84 8.13 22.44 6.60
C PHE A 84 7.24 23.64 6.22
N PHE A 85 6.04 23.40 5.68
CA PHE A 85 5.05 24.45 5.46
C PHE A 85 3.66 23.95 5.90
N SER A 86 3.34 24.21 7.18
CA SER A 86 1.98 24.30 7.72
C SER A 86 1.76 25.72 8.21
#